data_AF-A0A528V356-F1
#
_entry.id   AF-A0A528V356-F1
#
_cell.length_a   1.000
_cell.length_b   1.000
_cell.length_c   1.000
_cell.angle_alpha   90.00
_cell.angle_beta   90.00
_cell.angle_gamma   90.00
#
_symmetry.space_group_name_H-M   'P 1'
#
loop_
_entity.id
_entity.type
_entity.pdbx_description
1 polymer ?
#
loop_
_entity_poly.entity_id
_entity_poly.type
_entity_poly.pdbx_seq_one_letter_code
_entity_poly.pdbx_strand_id
1 'polypeptide(L)' 'VLTMTLVIPPAIVGMMYLLMEDPQFGVISYLLQSIGLLNSNNPILATASTALAGVLVAEIWQWTPFMVLIFLAGLRAL' A
#
# COMPACT_ATOMS: atom_id res chain seq x y z
N VAL A 1 -0.19 -8.16 -15.83
CA VAL A 1 -0.84 -7.82 -14.53
C VAL A 1 0.12 -7.08 -13.62
N LEU A 2 1.32 -7.60 -13.34
CA LEU A 2 2.35 -6.90 -12.53
C LEU A 2 2.72 -5.49 -13.04
N THR A 3 2.76 -5.27 -14.35
CA THR A 3 3.11 -3.97 -14.93
C THR A 3 2.05 -2.86 -14.75
N MET A 4 0.83 -3.20 -14.31
CA MET A 4 -0.25 -2.22 -14.22
C MET A 4 0.00 -1.15 -13.15
N THR A 5 0.76 -1.46 -12.10
CA THR A 5 1.10 -0.49 -11.04
C THR A 5 2.03 0.62 -11.53
N LEU A 6 2.85 0.33 -12.54
CA LEU A 6 3.85 1.26 -13.11
C LEU A 6 3.23 2.34 -13.99
N VAL A 7 2.02 2.11 -14.49
CA VAL A 7 1.31 3.04 -15.40
C VAL A 7 0.54 4.10 -14.60
N ILE A 8 0.25 3.84 -13.33
CA ILE A 8 -0.52 4.75 -12.48
C ILE A 8 0.43 5.80 -11.88
N PRO A 9 0.14 7.11 -12.04
CA PRO A 9 0.92 8.16 -11.41
C PRO A 9 0.96 8.02 -9.88
N PRO A 10 2.10 8.29 -9.22
CA PRO A 10 2.25 8.15 -7.77
C PRO A 10 1.19 8.93 -6.96
N ALA A 11 0.80 10.11 -7.43
CA ALA A 11 -0.24 10.92 -6.79
C ALA A 11 -1.61 10.21 -6.75
N ILE A 12 -1.94 9.45 -7.81
CA ILE A 12 -3.20 8.69 -7.88
C ILE A 12 -3.15 7.48 -6.94
N VAL A 13 -2.01 6.79 -6.87
CA VAL A 13 -1.80 5.70 -5.89
C VAL A 13 -1.96 6.22 -4.47
N GLY A 14 -1.39 7.39 -4.17
CA GLY A 14 -1.55 8.05 -2.88
C GLY A 14 -3.00 8.37 -2.54
N MET A 15 -3.77 8.95 -3.48
CA MET A 15 -5.20 9.21 -3.28
C MET A 15 -6.01 7.92 -3.09
N MET A 16 -5.72 6.87 -3.86
CA MET A 16 -6.39 5.58 -3.74
C MET A 16 -6.15 4.97 -2.35
N TYR A 17 -4.90 4.93 -1.90
CA TYR A 17 -4.58 4.41 -0.56
C TYR A 17 -5.14 5.28 0.56
N LEU A 18 -5.17 6.61 0.39
CA LEU A 18 -5.81 7.51 1.35
C LEU A 18 -7.30 7.18 1.55
N LEU A 19 -8.02 6.84 0.47
CA LEU A 19 -9.41 6.39 0.56
C LEU A 19 -9.54 4.98 1.14
N MET A 20 -8.60 4.08 0.82
CA MET A 20 -8.60 2.71 1.34
C MET A 20 -8.24 2.63 2.83
N GLU A 21 -7.49 3.61 3.34
CA GLU A 21 -7.11 3.76 4.75
C GLU A 21 -8.09 4.63 5.54
N ASP A 22 -9.15 5.12 4.91
CA ASP A 22 -10.21 5.86 5.59
C ASP A 22 -10.81 5.03 6.74
N PRO A 23 -10.96 5.58 7.96
CA PRO A 23 -11.43 4.82 9.11
C PRO A 23 -12.92 4.45 9.05
N GLN A 24 -13.74 5.12 8.23
CA GLN A 24 -15.18 4.91 8.17
C GLN A 24 -15.58 3.87 7.11
N PHE A 25 -14.95 3.91 5.94
CA PHE A 25 -15.29 3.03 4.81
C PHE A 25 -14.10 2.37 4.13
N GLY A 26 -12.87 2.66 4.56
CA GLY A 26 -11.66 2.15 3.95
C GLY A 26 -11.50 0.64 4.14
N VAL A 27 -11.20 -0.07 3.05
CA VAL A 27 -11.04 -1.53 3.08
C VAL A 27 -9.83 -1.97 3.91
N ILE A 28 -8.74 -1.21 3.90
CA ILE A 28 -7.51 -1.52 4.67
C ILE A 28 -7.81 -1.36 6.16
N SER A 29 -8.48 -0.25 6.51
CA SER A 29 -8.91 0.01 7.88
C SER A 29 -9.88 -1.06 8.39
N TYR A 30 -10.86 -1.47 7.59
CA TYR A 30 -11.78 -2.56 7.94
C TYR A 30 -11.06 -3.89 8.20
N LEU A 31 -10.13 -4.27 7.30
CA LEU A 31 -9.36 -5.51 7.44
C LEU A 31 -8.50 -5.49 8.70
N LEU A 32 -7.80 -4.40 8.97
CA LEU A 32 -6.92 -4.27 10.14
C LEU A 32 -7.71 -4.21 11.46
N GLN A 33 -8.91 -3.63 11.45
CA GLN A 33 -9.83 -3.69 12.59
C GLN A 33 -10.36 -5.12 12.80
N SER A 34 -10.67 -5.85 11.73
CA SER A 34 -11.20 -7.22 11.82
C SER A 34 -10.23 -8.21 12.47
N ILE A 35 -8.92 -7.98 12.32
CA ILE A 35 -7.86 -8.79 12.93
C ILE A 35 -7.35 -8.21 14.26
N GLY A 36 -7.97 -7.15 14.77
CA GLY A 36 -7.66 -6.55 16.07
C GLY A 36 -6.37 -5.72 16.13
N LEU A 37 -5.76 -5.39 14.99
CA LEU A 37 -4.56 -4.57 14.92
C LEU A 37 -4.85 -3.06 14.99
N LEU A 38 -6.07 -2.65 14.62
CA LEU A 38 -6.55 -1.29 14.75
C LEU A 38 -7.87 -1.24 15.50
N ASN A 39 -8.08 -0.14 16.22
CA ASN A 39 -9.36 0.17 16.84
C ASN A 39 -10.04 1.31 16.07
N SER A 40 -11.36 1.33 16.04
CA SER A 40 -12.14 2.37 15.35
C SER A 40 -11.83 3.80 15.83
N ASN A 41 -11.24 3.96 17.02
CA ASN A 41 -10.81 5.24 17.58
C ASN A 41 -9.39 5.67 17.19
N ASN A 42 -8.56 4.76 16.66
CA ASN A 42 -7.19 5.04 16.23
C ASN A 42 -7.00 4.67 14.75
N PRO A 43 -7.33 5.59 13.83
CA PRO A 43 -7.06 5.42 12.40
C PRO A 43 -5.58 5.16 12.09
N ILE A 44 -5.28 4.51 10.96
CA ILE A 44 -3.90 4.34 10.46
C ILE A 44 -3.16 5.67 10.40
N LEU A 45 -3.82 6.71 9.91
CA LEU A 45 -3.21 8.02 9.71
C LEU A 45 -3.15 8.88 10.98
N ALA A 46 -3.58 8.37 12.15
CA ALA A 46 -3.70 9.16 13.37
C ALA A 46 -2.37 9.34 14.14
N THR A 47 -1.49 8.34 14.13
CA THR A 47 -0.18 8.40 14.81
C THR A 47 0.94 8.37 13.77
N ALA A 48 2.04 9.08 14.00
CA ALA A 48 3.17 9.11 13.06
C ALA A 48 3.72 7.71 12.70
N SER A 49 3.75 6.78 13.67
CA SER A 49 4.21 5.41 13.44
C SER A 49 3.28 4.61 12.52
N THR A 50 1.97 4.69 12.74
CA THR A 50 0.96 3.98 11.94
C THR A 50 0.79 4.64 10.58
N ALA A 51 0.90 5.97 10.50
CA ALA A 51 0.83 6.72 9.25
C ALA A 51 2.02 6.38 8.34
N LEU A 52 3.23 6.28 8.91
CA LEU A 52 4.40 5.84 8.17
C LEU A 52 4.23 4.42 7.64
N ALA A 53 3.66 3.51 8.44
CA ALA A 53 3.34 2.16 7.97
C ALA A 53 2.34 2.17 6.81
N GLY A 54 1.27 2.97 6.87
CA GLY A 54 0.29 3.10 5.78
C GLY A 54 0.92 3.60 4.48
N VAL A 55 1.72 4.67 4.56
CA VAL A 55 2.45 5.22 3.39
C VAL A 55 3.41 4.19 2.81
N LEU A 56 4.14 3.44 3.65
CA LEU A 56 5.06 2.40 3.20
C LEU A 56 4.33 1.29 2.44
N VAL A 57 3.13 0.89 2.86
CA VAL A 57 2.35 -0.15 2.16
C VAL A 57 2.03 0.30 0.73
N ALA A 58 1.61 1.56 0.54
CA ALA A 58 1.34 2.11 -0.78
C ALA A 58 2.59 2.15 -1.67
N GLU A 59 3.71 2.64 -1.13
CA GLU A 59 5.01 2.69 -1.82
C GLU A 59 5.50 1.30 -2.22
N ILE A 60 5.48 0.34 -1.29
CA ILE A 60 5.90 -1.04 -1.56
C ILE A 60 5.04 -1.66 -2.65
N TRP A 61 3.72 -1.50 -2.60
CA TRP A 61 2.81 -2.04 -3.61
C TRP A 61 3.12 -1.48 -5.01
N GLN A 62 3.44 -0.18 -5.11
CA GLN A 62 3.73 0.46 -6.38
C GLN A 62 5.06 -0.03 -6.99
N TRP A 63 6.12 -0.13 -6.18
CA TRP A 63 7.47 -0.46 -6.66
C TRP A 63 7.79 -1.96 -6.73
N THR A 64 7.09 -2.81 -5.98
CA THR A 64 7.37 -4.26 -5.96
C THR A 64 7.38 -4.90 -7.35
N PRO A 65 6.44 -4.60 -8.26
CA PRO A 65 6.45 -5.20 -9.59
C PRO A 65 7.68 -4.86 -10.42
N PHE A 66 8.24 -3.65 -10.25
CA PHE A 66 9.49 -3.27 -10.91
C PHE A 66 10.66 -4.14 -10.43
N MET A 67 10.78 -4.34 -9.11
CA MET A 67 11.84 -5.17 -8.54
C MET A 67 11.72 -6.64 -8.99
N VAL A 68 10.50 -7.16 -9.08
CA VAL A 68 10.25 -8.50 -9.64
C VAL A 68 10.74 -8.60 -11.09
N LEU A 69 10.54 -7.56 -11.91
CA LEU A 69 11.03 -7.54 -13.29
C LEU A 69 12.56 -7.52 -13.35
N ILE A 70 13.23 -6.76 -12.48
CA ILE A 70 14.70 -6.73 -12.38
C ILE A 70 15.23 -8.13 -12.03
N PHE A 71 14.68 -8.75 -11.00
CA PHE A 71 15.10 -10.10 -10.60
C PHE A 71 14.83 -11.13 -11.69
N LEU A 72 13.69 -11.04 -12.38
CA LEU A 72 13.37 -11.93 -13.50
C LEU A 72 14.37 -11.75 -14.66
N ALA A 73 14.75 -10.51 -14.98
CA ALA A 73 15.75 -10.24 -16.01
C ALA A 73 17.13 -10.78 -15.63
N GLY A 74 17.54 -10.58 -14.37
CA GLY A 74 18.78 -11.15 -13.83
C GLY A 74 18.82 -12.67 -13.88
N LEU A 75 17.70 -13.33 -13.53
CA LEU A 75 17.57 -14.79 -13.59
C LEU A 75 17.63 -15.33 -15.03
N ARG A 76 17.15 -14.57 -16.02
CA ARG A 76 17.18 -14.95 -17.44
C ARG A 76 18.52 -14.70 -18.14
N ALA A 77 19.36 -13.83 -17.56
CA ALA A 77 20.67 -13.50 -18.12
C ALA A 77 21.75 -14.53 -17.71
N LEU A 78 21.45 -15.39 -16.73
CA LEU A 78 22.25 -16.55 -16.34
C LEU A 78 21.95 -17.75 -17.26
#